data_AF-N1U1W4-F1
#
_entry.id   AF-N1U1W4-F1
#
_cell.length_a   1.000
_cell.length_b   1.000
_cell.length_c   1.000
_cell.angle_alpha   90.00
_cell.angle_beta   90.00
_cell.angle_gamma   90.00
#
_symmetry.space_group_name_H-M   'P 1'
#
loop_
_entity.id
_entity.type
_entity.pdbx_description
1 polymer ?
#
loop_
_entity_poly.entity_id
_entity_poly.type
_entity_poly.pdbx_seq_one_letter_code
_entity_poly.pdbx_strand_id
1 'polypeptide(L)' 'MPRFFLPKESASYKKKQSFKQMTTRIHIPEKYTLEIRINGVLKSKVDFQIVS' A
#
# COMPACT_ATOMS: atom_id res chain seq x y z
N MET A 1 5.23 12.68 16.40
CA MET A 1 3.94 12.90 17.08
C MET A 1 2.87 12.09 16.35
N PRO A 2 2.17 11.16 17.01
CA PRO A 2 1.05 10.45 16.39
C PRO A 2 -0.08 11.44 16.05
N ARG A 3 -0.73 11.25 14.91
CA ARG A 3 -1.92 12.03 14.54
C ARG A 3 -3.14 11.42 15.22
N PHE A 4 -3.93 12.25 15.89
CA PHE A 4 -5.25 11.90 16.40
C PHE A 4 -6.32 12.29 15.37
N PHE A 5 -7.41 11.54 15.32
CA PHE A 5 -8.57 11.82 14.46
C PHE A 5 -9.78 12.13 15.32
N LEU A 6 -10.60 13.09 14.90
CA LEU A 6 -11.88 13.36 15.53
C LEU A 6 -12.92 12.27 15.16
N PRO A 7 -13.95 12.05 15.98
CA PRO A 7 -15.03 11.14 15.64
C PRO A 7 -15.66 11.50 14.29
N LYS A 8 -15.84 10.51 13.41
CA LYS A 8 -16.39 10.66 12.04
C LYS A 8 -15.55 11.53 11.09
N GLU A 9 -14.33 11.93 11.48
CA GLU A 9 -13.39 12.56 10.55
C GLU A 9 -13.04 11.58 9.43
N SER A 10 -13.07 12.06 8.19
CA SER A 10 -12.56 11.32 7.04
C SER A 10 -11.20 11.88 6.65
N ALA A 11 -10.26 10.98 6.36
CA ALA A 11 -8.93 11.35 5.90
C ALA A 11 -8.61 10.61 4.61
N SER A 12 -8.05 11.34 3.64
CA SER A 12 -7.62 10.78 2.36
C SER A 12 -6.10 10.64 2.33
N TYR A 13 -5.63 9.49 1.88
CA TYR A 13 -4.21 9.17 1.75
C TYR A 13 -3.90 8.79 0.31
N LYS A 14 -2.81 9.35 -0.21
CA LYS A 14 -2.29 9.00 -1.54
C LYS A 14 -0.80 8.69 -1.42
N LYS A 15 -0.43 7.50 -1.87
CA LYS A 15 0.97 7.09 -1.99
C LYS A 15 1.22 6.58 -3.40
N LYS A 16 2.26 7.09 -4.05
CA LYS A 16 2.75 6.58 -5.32
C LYS A 16 4.00 5.74 -5.06
N GLN A 17 4.08 4.57 -5.67
CA GLN A 17 5.26 3.70 -5.64
C GLN A 17 5.52 3.21 -7.06
N SER A 18 6.76 3.30 -7.51
CA SER A 18 7.18 2.73 -8.78
C SER A 18 7.66 1.29 -8.58
N PHE A 19 7.27 0.42 -9.50
CA PHE A 19 7.69 -0.98 -9.57
C PHE A 19 8.71 -1.13 -10.70
N LYS A 20 9.94 -0.67 -10.45
CA LYS A 20 11.06 -0.79 -11.39
C LYS A 20 12.06 -1.79 -10.84
N GLN A 21 12.79 -2.49 -11.73
CA GLN A 21 13.91 -3.31 -11.30
C GLN A 21 14.93 -2.42 -10.57
N MET A 22 15.29 -2.80 -9.36
CA MET A 22 16.32 -2.14 -8.55
C MET A 22 17.39 -3.15 -8.19
N THR A 23 18.61 -2.70 -7.92
CA THR A 23 19.73 -3.56 -7.49
C THR A 23 19.38 -4.39 -6.25
N THR A 24 18.54 -3.87 -5.37
CA THR A 24 18.12 -4.53 -4.12
C THR A 24 16.75 -5.21 -4.20
N ARG A 25 16.02 -5.05 -5.31
CA ARG A 25 14.66 -5.60 -5.44
C ARG A 25 14.30 -5.87 -6.90
N ILE A 26 14.13 -7.15 -7.20
CA ILE A 26 13.65 -7.63 -8.50
C ILE A 26 12.12 -7.73 -8.44
N HIS A 27 11.43 -7.14 -9.42
CA HIS A 27 9.98 -7.25 -9.56
C HIS A 27 9.67 -8.33 -10.59
N ILE A 28 9.15 -9.46 -10.14
CA ILE A 28 8.75 -10.56 -11.01
C ILE A 28 7.36 -10.24 -11.59
N PRO A 29 7.09 -10.44 -12.89
CA PRO A 29 5.77 -10.24 -13.48
C PRO A 29 4.76 -11.27 -12.94
N GLU A 30 4.09 -10.93 -11.84
CA GLU A 30 3.14 -11.80 -11.14
C GLU A 30 2.03 -10.96 -10.49
N LYS A 31 1.10 -11.64 -9.83
CA LYS A 31 0.05 -11.04 -9.01
C LYS A 31 0.61 -10.68 -7.63
N TYR A 32 0.47 -9.41 -7.25
CA TYR A 32 0.83 -8.88 -5.95
C TYR A 32 -0.42 -8.40 -5.21
N THR A 33 -0.33 -8.39 -3.89
CA THR A 33 -1.39 -7.87 -3.02
C THR A 33 -0.90 -6.62 -2.29
N LEU A 34 -1.66 -5.53 -2.41
CA LEU A 34 -1.50 -4.33 -1.59
C LEU A 34 -2.42 -4.43 -0.37
N GLU A 35 -1.86 -4.37 0.82
CA GLU A 35 -2.61 -4.38 2.07
C GLU A 35 -2.63 -2.99 2.72
N ILE A 36 -3.82 -2.56 3.15
CA ILE A 36 -4.00 -1.39 4.00
C ILE A 36 -4.13 -1.87 5.43
N ARG A 37 -3.14 -1.54 6.26
CA ARG A 37 -3.13 -1.82 7.71
C ARG A 37 -3.24 -0.52 8.50
N ILE A 38 -4.20 -0.45 9.43
CA ILE A 38 -4.35 0.69 10.36
C ILE A 38 -4.06 0.17 11.76
N ASN A 39 -3.07 0.77 12.43
CA ASN A 39 -2.57 0.33 13.74
C ASN A 39 -2.21 -1.16 13.77
N GLY A 40 -1.60 -1.66 12.69
CA GLY A 40 -1.21 -3.08 12.54
C GLY A 40 -2.34 -4.02 12.12
N VAL A 41 -3.61 -3.58 12.21
CA VAL A 41 -4.78 -4.38 11.84
C VAL A 41 -5.06 -4.25 10.34
N LEU A 42 -5.18 -5.38 9.63
CA LEU A 42 -5.60 -5.40 8.23
C LEU A 42 -7.02 -4.84 8.08
N LYS A 43 -7.19 -3.82 7.24
CA LYS A 43 -8.48 -3.17 6.97
C LYS A 43 -8.99 -3.43 5.57
N SER A 44 -8.09 -3.54 4.60
CA SER A 44 -8.44 -3.82 3.22
C SER A 44 -7.24 -4.40 2.48
N LYS A 45 -7.52 -5.11 1.39
CA LYS A 45 -6.52 -5.61 0.47
C LYS A 45 -7.02 -5.49 -0.96
N VAL A 46 -6.11 -5.26 -1.89
CA VAL A 46 -6.40 -5.26 -3.32
C VAL A 46 -5.28 -5.98 -4.06
N ASP A 47 -5.66 -6.83 -5.00
CA ASP A 47 -4.71 -7.53 -5.83
C ASP A 47 -4.47 -6.73 -7.12
N PHE A 48 -3.23 -6.75 -7.60
CA PHE A 48 -2.84 -6.16 -8.88
C PHE A 48 -1.75 -7.00 -9.55
N GLN A 49 -1.67 -6.96 -10.87
CA GLN A 49 -0.63 -7.66 -11.61
C GLN A 49 0.43 -6.68 -12.08
N ILE A 50 1.71 -7.04 -11.89
CA ILE A 50 2.81 -6.34 -12.55
C ILE A 50 2.99 -6.99 -13.91
N VAL A 51 2.73 -6.23 -14.97
CA VAL A 51 3.04 -6.61 -16.34
C VAL A 51 4.41 -6.05 -16.72
N SER A 52 5.20 -6.82 -17.46
CA SER A 52 6.56 -6.46 -17.87
C SER A 52 6.57 -5.35 -18.93
#